data_AF-A0A967GZH4-F1
#
_entry.id   AF-A0A967GZH4-F1
#
_cell.length_a   1.000
_cell.length_b   1.000
_cell.length_c   1.000
_cell.angle_alpha   90.00
_cell.angle_beta   90.00
_cell.angle_gamma   90.00
#
_symmetry.space_group_name_H-M   'P 1'
#
loop_
_entity.id
_entity.type
_entity.pdbx_description
1 polymer ?
#
loop_
_entity_poly.entity_id
_entity_poly.type
_entity_poly.pdbx_seq_one_letter_code
_entity_poly.pdbx_strand_id
1 'polypeptide(L)'
;NYLGCPGEELAKVLHYYREPYPFFDQDVLVVGGGNSAVESALELHRNGARVQMVHFAEKFDRGVKPWVVPDIVNRTDSGDIPMHWS
;
A
#
# COMPACT_ATOMS: atom_id res chain seq x y z
N ASN A 1 14.87 2.01 3.24
CA ASN A 1 14.22 0.74 3.60
C ASN A 1 14.34 -0.20 2.42
N TYR A 2 15.34 -1.07 2.47
CA TYR A 2 15.38 -2.27 1.64
C TYR A 2 14.95 -3.45 2.52
N LEU A 3 14.21 -4.39 1.94
CA LEU A 3 13.65 -5.59 2.54
C LEU A 3 14.65 -6.74 2.58
N GLY A 4 15.66 -6.74 1.69
CA GLY A 4 16.66 -7.80 1.57
C GLY A 4 16.07 -9.14 1.12
N CYS A 5 14.94 -9.12 0.41
CA CYS A 5 14.26 -10.32 -0.06
C CYS A 5 14.61 -10.65 -1.53
N PRO A 6 14.57 -11.93 -1.94
CA PRO A 6 14.81 -12.31 -3.33
C PRO A 6 13.85 -11.58 -4.29
N GLY A 7 14.40 -10.94 -5.33
CA GLY A 7 13.63 -10.23 -6.35
C GLY A 7 13.33 -8.76 -6.03
N GLU A 8 13.85 -8.22 -4.93
CA GLU A 8 13.75 -6.79 -4.60
C GLU A 8 14.42 -5.89 -5.66
N GLU A 9 15.40 -6.41 -6.38
CA GLU A 9 16.14 -5.71 -7.43
C GLU A 9 15.40 -5.63 -8.78
N LEU A 10 14.24 -6.30 -8.91
CA LEU A 10 13.50 -6.33 -10.17
C LEU A 10 12.94 -4.94 -10.52
N ALA A 11 12.91 -4.60 -11.81
CA ALA A 11 12.44 -3.29 -12.30
C ALA A 11 11.00 -2.92 -11.89
N LYS A 12 10.17 -3.91 -11.52
CA LYS A 12 8.79 -3.72 -11.04
C LYS A 12 8.71 -3.34 -9.55
N VAL A 13 9.80 -3.45 -8.80
CA VAL A 13 9.86 -3.13 -7.37
C VAL A 13 10.29 -1.68 -7.21
N LEU A 14 9.45 -0.88 -6.58
CA LEU A 14 9.66 0.55 -6.42
C LEU A 14 9.67 0.92 -4.93
N HIS A 15 10.76 1.54 -4.49
CA HIS A 15 10.89 2.06 -3.12
C HIS A 15 10.34 3.47 -2.94
N TYR A 16 10.08 4.16 -4.05
CA TYR A 16 9.59 5.53 -4.06
C TYR A 16 8.43 5.63 -5.05
N TYR A 17 7.24 5.83 -4.48
CA TYR A 17 6.05 6.15 -5.24
C TYR A 17 6.10 7.59 -5.75
N ARG A 18 5.57 7.84 -6.96
CA ARG A 18 5.56 9.18 -7.58
C ARG A 18 4.18 9.58 -8.10
N GLU A 19 3.56 8.72 -8.90
CA GLU A 19 2.27 9.00 -9.53
C GLU A 19 1.51 7.69 -9.81
N PRO A 20 0.17 7.73 -9.94
CA PRO A 20 -0.64 6.53 -10.00
C PRO A 20 -0.87 6.00 -11.43
N TYR A 21 -0.80 6.89 -12.42
CA TYR A 21 -1.23 6.59 -13.80
C TYR A 21 -0.55 5.37 -14.45
N PRO A 22 0.75 5.11 -14.24
CA PRO A 22 1.40 3.93 -14.80
C PRO A 22 0.83 2.59 -14.29
N PHE A 23 0.05 2.61 -13.21
CA PHE A 23 -0.47 1.43 -12.52
C PHE A 23 -1.98 1.21 -12.73
N PHE A 24 -2.63 2.03 -13.56
CA PHE A 24 -4.05 1.85 -13.89
C PHE A 24 -4.31 0.42 -14.39
N ASP A 25 -5.36 -0.22 -13.85
CA ASP A 25 -5.77 -1.58 -14.20
C ASP A 25 -4.69 -2.66 -13.99
N GLN A 26 -3.72 -2.41 -13.10
CA GLN A 26 -2.68 -3.38 -12.71
C GLN A 26 -2.88 -3.88 -11.27
N ASP A 27 -2.39 -5.09 -11.01
CA ASP A 27 -2.28 -5.65 -9.67
C ASP A 27 -1.01 -5.10 -8.99
N VAL A 28 -1.19 -4.40 -7.87
CA VAL A 28 -0.10 -3.73 -7.16
C VAL A 28 -0.10 -4.16 -5.70
N LEU A 29 1.08 -4.60 -5.22
CA LEU A 29 1.33 -4.86 -3.81
C LEU A 29 2.04 -3.67 -3.18
N VAL A 30 1.45 -3.09 -2.14
CA VAL A 30 2.10 -2.08 -1.30
C VAL A 30 2.59 -2.74 -0.01
N VAL A 31 3.89 -2.61 0.27
CA VAL A 31 4.54 -3.18 1.45
C VAL A 31 4.72 -2.11 2.53
N GLY A 32 4.09 -2.31 3.69
CA GLY A 32 4.18 -1.43 4.86
C GLY A 32 2.83 -0.91 5.35
N GLY A 33 2.82 -0.40 6.59
CA GLY A 33 1.64 0.17 7.25
C GLY A 33 1.82 1.63 7.70
N GLY A 34 2.90 2.27 7.26
CA GLY A 34 3.23 3.66 7.56
C GLY A 34 2.52 4.67 6.66
N ASN A 35 2.70 5.96 6.95
CA ASN A 35 1.99 7.04 6.24
C ASN A 35 2.19 6.98 4.72
N SER A 36 3.41 6.74 4.25
CA SER A 36 3.70 6.66 2.81
C SER A 36 3.00 5.47 2.15
N ALA A 37 3.01 4.29 2.78
CA ALA A 37 2.33 3.11 2.26
C ALA A 37 0.81 3.33 2.17
N VAL A 38 0.22 3.90 3.22
CA VAL A 38 -1.22 4.19 3.26
C VAL A 38 -1.63 5.21 2.19
N GLU A 39 -0.90 6.32 2.07
CA GLU A 39 -1.21 7.34 1.06
C GLU A 39 -1.06 6.78 -0.36
N SER A 40 0.02 6.04 -0.65
CA SER A 40 0.21 5.39 -1.95
C SER A 40 -0.89 4.38 -2.28
N ALA A 41 -1.30 3.55 -1.31
CA ALA A 41 -2.36 2.56 -1.51
C ALA A 41 -3.70 3.22 -1.86
N LEU A 42 -4.08 4.26 -1.12
CA LEU A 42 -5.32 5.01 -1.38
C LEU A 42 -5.27 5.73 -2.73
N GLU A 43 -4.15 6.34 -3.09
CA GLU A 43 -3.99 7.04 -4.35
C GLU A 43 -4.05 6.08 -5.54
N LEU A 44 -3.35 4.96 -5.48
CA LEU A 44 -3.40 3.90 -6.50
C LEU A 44 -4.82 3.35 -6.67
N HIS A 45 -5.49 3.03 -5.57
CA HIS A 45 -6.86 2.49 -5.58
C HIS A 45 -7.84 3.47 -6.23
N ARG A 46 -7.78 4.76 -5.87
CA ARG A 46 -8.65 5.80 -6.46
C ARG A 46 -8.39 6.02 -7.95
N ASN A 47 -7.21 5.64 -8.44
CA ASN A 47 -6.81 5.73 -9.84
C ASN A 47 -6.90 4.37 -10.55
N GLY A 48 -7.70 3.43 -10.06
CA GLY A 48 -8.07 2.21 -10.79
C GLY A 48 -7.05 1.08 -10.75
N ALA A 49 -6.02 1.15 -9.89
CA ALA A 49 -5.16 0.00 -9.61
C ALA A 49 -5.88 -1.00 -8.68
N ARG A 50 -5.62 -2.30 -8.86
CA ARG A 50 -6.07 -3.37 -7.94
C ARG A 50 -5.01 -3.53 -6.84
N VAL A 51 -5.21 -2.79 -5.75
CA VAL A 51 -4.21 -2.68 -4.68
C VAL A 51 -4.43 -3.75 -3.62
N GLN A 52 -3.34 -4.37 -3.19
CA GLN A 52 -3.28 -5.17 -1.96
C GLN A 52 -2.17 -4.62 -1.06
N MET A 53 -2.33 -4.79 0.24
CA MET A 53 -1.35 -4.35 1.23
C MET A 53 -0.84 -5.53 2.07
N VAL A 54 0.43 -5.44 2.46
CA VAL A 54 1.04 -6.35 3.44
C VAL A 54 1.82 -5.55 4.48
N HIS A 55 1.65 -5.89 5.75
CA HIS A 55 2.39 -5.26 6.84
C HIS A 55 2.77 -6.29 7.92
N PHE A 56 3.96 -6.12 8.49
CA PHE A 56 4.52 -7.06 9.47
C PHE A 56 3.94 -6.92 10.90
N ALA A 57 3.08 -5.92 11.12
CA ALA A 57 2.43 -5.70 12.39
C ALA A 57 0.92 -5.90 12.25
N GLU A 58 0.23 -6.01 13.37
CA GLU A 58 -1.23 -6.27 13.43
C GLU A 58 -2.10 -5.03 13.16
N LYS A 59 -1.49 -3.86 12.88
CA LYS A 59 -2.19 -2.59 12.64
C LYS A 59 -1.32 -1.59 11.92
N PHE A 60 -1.93 -0.55 11.36
CA PHE A 60 -1.23 0.61 10.81
C PHE A 60 -0.36 1.32 11.85
N ASP A 61 0.76 1.90 11.38
CA ASP A 61 1.70 2.62 12.23
C ASP A 61 1.04 3.85 12.86
N ARG A 62 1.45 4.18 14.09
CA ARG A 62 0.96 5.38 14.80
C ARG A 62 1.27 6.70 14.08
N GLY A 63 2.21 6.69 13.15
CA GLY A 63 2.61 7.86 12.35
C GLY A 63 1.71 8.14 11.15
N VAL A 64 0.73 7.29 10.86
CA VAL A 64 -0.27 7.55 9.80
C VAL A 64 -1.14 8.73 10.22
N LYS A 65 -1.35 9.67 9.29
CA LYS A 65 -2.19 10.86 9.52
C LYS A 65 -3.59 10.44 10.02
N PRO A 66 -4.08 10.97 11.15
CA PRO A 66 -5.35 10.55 11.74
C PRO A 66 -6.57 10.71 10.83
N TRP A 67 -6.55 11.68 9.90
CA TRP A 67 -7.64 11.89 8.94
C TRP A 67 -7.60 10.92 7.74
N VAL A 68 -6.51 10.18 7.54
CA VAL A 68 -6.37 9.17 6.50
C VAL A 68 -6.73 7.77 7.02
N VAL A 69 -6.49 7.52 8.31
CA VAL A 69 -6.78 6.23 8.98
C VAL A 69 -8.20 5.73 8.72
N PRO A 70 -9.28 6.54 8.86
CA PRO A 70 -10.63 6.04 8.63
C PRO A 70 -10.87 5.54 7.22
N ASP A 71 -10.28 6.18 6.20
CA ASP A 71 -10.47 5.76 4.80
C ASP A 71 -9.77 4.43 4.56
N ILE A 72 -8.48 4.30 4.91
CA ILE A 72 -7.77 3.04 4.67
C ILE A 72 -8.37 1.87 5.44
N VAL A 73 -8.79 2.08 6.70
CA VAL A 73 -9.49 1.05 7.49
C VAL A 73 -10.78 0.63 6.82
N ASN A 74 -11.59 1.58 6.34
CA ASN A 74 -12.81 1.25 5.62
C ASN A 74 -12.54 0.44 4.35
N ARG A 75 -11.49 0.76 3.58
CA ARG A 75 -11.11 -0.01 2.38
C ARG A 75 -10.61 -1.41 2.69
N THR A 76 -9.88 -1.58 3.79
CA THR A 76 -9.43 -2.91 4.20
C THR A 76 -10.58 -3.75 4.74
N ASP A 77 -11.50 -3.14 5.48
CA ASP A 77 -12.66 -3.82 6.07
C ASP A 77 -13.71 -4.19 5.02
N SER A 78 -13.91 -3.35 3.99
CA SER A 78 -14.81 -3.64 2.87
C SER A 78 -14.23 -4.66 1.88
N GLY A 79 -12.92 -4.90 1.91
CA GLY A 79 -12.21 -5.72 0.94
C GLY A 79 -11.85 -4.99 -0.36
N ASP A 80 -12.09 -3.68 -0.46
CA ASP A 80 -11.68 -2.85 -1.60
C ASP A 80 -10.16 -2.83 -1.78
N ILE A 81 -9.43 -2.88 -0.66
CA ILE A 81 -7.97 -3.04 -0.61
C ILE A 81 -7.67 -4.20 0.35
N PRO A 82 -7.48 -5.43 -0.13
CA PRO A 82 -7.14 -6.56 0.73
C PRO A 82 -5.87 -6.29 1.54
N MET A 83 -5.90 -6.62 2.82
CA MET A 83 -4.80 -6.40 3.76
C MET A 83 -4.37 -7.71 4.41
N HIS A 84 -3.07 -7.97 4.38
CA HIS A 84 -2.42 -9.07 5.05
C HIS A 84 -1.57 -8.56 6.22
N TRP A 85 -1.99 -8.90 7.43
CA TRP A 85 -1.23 -8.69 8.66
C TRP A 85 -0.35 -9.92 8.96
N SER A 86 0.80 -9.71 9.61
CA SER A 86 1.68 -10.77 10.12
C SER A 86 2.10 -10.53 11.56
#